data_AF-A0A2N6APE4-F1
#
_entry.id   AF-A0A2N6APE4-F1
#
_cell.length_a   1.000
_cell.length_b   1.000
_cell.length_c   1.000
_cell.angle_alpha   90.00
_cell.angle_beta   90.00
_cell.angle_gamma   90.00
#
_symmetry.space_group_name_H-M   'P 1'
#
loop_
_entity.id
_entity.type
_entity.pdbx_description
1 polymer ?
#
loop_
_entity_poly.entity_id
_entity_poly.type
_entity_poly.pdbx_seq_one_letter_code
_entity_poly.pdbx_strand_id
1 'polypeptide(L)' 'MSTFETRLSTPASCHITLFHDPTDPCTWVIRKWKKGLFGRRLELSQWFNTKEQAERFANGLIEECEKKLRVHG' A
#
# COMPACT_ATOMS: atom_id res chain seq x y z
N MET A 1 -9.42 -6.66 -18.11
CA MET A 1 -8.72 -7.57 -17.17
C MET A 1 -8.85 -6.98 -15.78
N SER A 2 -9.30 -7.77 -14.80
CA SER A 2 -9.60 -7.30 -13.45
C SER A 2 -8.30 -7.24 -12.64
N THR A 3 -7.76 -6.05 -12.39
CA THR A 3 -6.72 -5.84 -11.38
C THR A 3 -7.30 -6.14 -10.01
N PHE A 4 -6.83 -7.18 -9.34
CA PHE A 4 -7.21 -7.44 -7.95
C PHE A 4 -6.52 -6.40 -7.07
N GLU A 5 -7.31 -5.46 -6.54
CA GLU A 5 -6.88 -4.48 -5.54
C GLU A 5 -7.26 -5.02 -4.15
N THR A 6 -6.28 -5.52 -3.42
CA THR A 6 -6.46 -5.84 -2.01
C THR A 6 -6.07 -4.62 -1.19
N ARG A 7 -7.06 -3.98 -0.57
CA ARG A 7 -6.82 -2.89 0.37
C ARG A 7 -6.31 -3.47 1.69
N LEU A 8 -5.05 -3.20 2.01
CA LEU A 8 -4.38 -3.80 3.16
C LEU A 8 -4.51 -2.98 4.45
N SER A 9 -4.92 -1.71 4.40
CA SER A 9 -5.02 -0.89 5.61
C SER A 9 -6.18 0.11 5.67
N THR A 10 -6.68 0.29 6.88
CA THR A 10 -7.65 1.31 7.33
C THR A 10 -7.18 2.01 8.61
N PRO A 11 -6.24 2.96 8.50
CA PRO A 11 -6.28 4.13 9.37
C PRO A 11 -6.67 5.36 8.55
N ALA A 12 -7.32 6.34 9.18
CA ALA A 12 -7.86 7.54 8.56
C ALA A 12 -6.85 8.39 7.73
N SER A 13 -5.55 8.07 7.78
CA SER A 13 -4.45 8.81 7.15
C SER A 13 -3.55 8.02 6.19
N CYS A 14 -3.48 6.68 6.29
CA CYS A 14 -2.60 5.84 5.47
C CYS A 14 -3.38 4.79 4.70
N HIS A 15 -3.43 4.93 3.38
CA HIS A 15 -4.13 4.01 2.50
C HIS A 15 -3.11 3.23 1.68
N ILE A 16 -2.94 1.95 1.99
CA ILE A 16 -2.00 1.05 1.32
C ILE A 16 -2.79 0.05 0.48
N THR A 17 -2.41 -0.06 -0.79
CA THR A 17 -3.06 -0.91 -1.80
C THR A 17 -2.03 -1.86 -2.39
N LEU A 18 -2.38 -3.15 -2.43
CA LEU A 18 -1.64 -4.18 -3.13
C LEU A 18 -2.36 -4.49 -4.45
N PHE A 19 -1.64 -4.34 -5.55
CA PHE A 19 -2.09 -4.72 -6.89
C PHE A 19 -1.34 -5.96 -7.34
N HIS A 20 -2.07 -6.84 -8.00
CA HIS A 20 -1.51 -7.95 -8.78
C HIS A 20 -1.77 -7.68 -10.26
N ASP A 21 -0.74 -7.80 -11.09
CA ASP A 21 -0.90 -7.66 -12.53
C ASP A 21 -1.52 -8.95 -13.11
N PRO A 22 -2.71 -8.89 -13.73
CA PRO A 22 -3.35 -10.07 -14.32
C PRO A 22 -2.62 -10.60 -15.57
N THR A 23 -1.73 -9.81 -16.17
CA THR A 23 -0.92 -10.17 -17.34
C THR A 23 0.47 -10.67 -16.99
N ASP A 24 0.97 -10.30 -15.81
CA ASP A 24 2.24 -10.80 -15.27
C ASP A 24 2.02 -11.34 -13.85
N PRO A 25 1.84 -12.66 -13.68
CA PRO A 25 1.52 -13.26 -12.39
C PRO A 25 2.65 -13.09 -11.36
N CYS A 26 3.87 -12.75 -11.80
CA CYS A 26 5.02 -12.52 -10.95
C CYS A 26 5.09 -11.07 -10.43
N THR A 27 4.27 -10.16 -10.95
CA THR A 27 4.39 -8.74 -10.62
C THR A 27 3.36 -8.29 -9.60
N TRP A 28 3.86 -7.78 -8.48
CA TRP A 28 3.09 -7.22 -7.38
C TRP A 28 3.47 -5.77 -7.15
N VAL A 29 2.47 -4.90 -6.96
CA VAL A 29 2.71 -3.48 -6.76
C VAL A 29 2.09 -3.03 -5.45
N ILE A 30 2.91 -2.46 -4.58
CA ILE A 30 2.45 -1.75 -3.39
C ILE A 30 2.41 -0.27 -3.69
N ARG A 31 1.25 0.35 -3.46
CA ARG A 31 1.11 1.80 -3.46
C ARG A 31 0.68 2.32 -2.11
N LYS A 32 1.31 3.40 -1.66
CA LYS A 32 0.92 4.14 -0.47
C LYS A 32 0.35 5.48 -0.88
N TRP A 33 -0.84 5.76 -0.38
CA TRP A 33 -1.53 7.01 -0.60
C TRP A 33 -1.71 7.74 0.73
N LYS A 34 -1.48 9.04 0.68
CA LYS A 34 -1.75 9.95 1.79
C LYS A 34 -2.96 10.79 1.45
N LYS A 35 -3.89 10.90 2.41
CA LYS A 35 -5.03 11.81 2.29
C LYS A 35 -4.54 13.23 2.56
N GLY A 36 -4.64 14.10 1.55
CA GLY A 36 -4.46 15.54 1.68
C GLY A 36 -5.82 16.26 1.70
N LEU A 37 -5.79 17.59 1.80
CA LEU A 37 -6.98 18.43 1.81
C LEU A 37 -7.78 18.35 0.49
N PHE A 38 -7.09 18.17 -0.65
CA PHE A 38 -7.69 18.14 -1.99
C PHE A 38 -7.70 16.74 -2.64
N GLY A 39 -7.75 15.67 -1.83
CA GLY A 39 -7.84 14.29 -2.34
C GLY A 39 -6.70 13.39 -1.85
N ARG A 40 -6.45 12.30 -2.56
CA ARG A 40 -5.39 11.34 -2.24
C ARG A 40 -4.17 11.59 -3.12
N ARG A 41 -3.00 11.71 -2.50
CA ARG A 41 -1.71 11.81 -3.21
C ARG A 41 -0.97 10.49 -3.09
N LEU A 42 -0.45 9.99 -4.22
CA LEU A 42 0.46 8.85 -4.24
C LEU A 42 1.80 9.28 -3.61
N GLU A 43 2.19 8.66 -2.51
CA GLU A 43 3.49 8.89 -1.86
C GLU A 43 4.53 7.85 -2.26
N LEU A 44 4.10 6.61 -2.52
CA LEU A 44 5.00 5.51 -2.83
C LEU A 44 4.34 4.57 -3.84
N SER A 45 5.13 4.09 -4.79
CA SER A 45 4.77 2.99 -5.69
C SER A 45 5.98 2.10 -5.85
N GLN A 46 5.90 0.86 -5.36
CA GLN A 46 7.00 -0.09 -5.40
C GLN A 46 6.55 -1.44 -5.94
N TRP A 47 7.41 -2.01 -6.78
CA TRP A 47 7.16 -3.24 -7.52
C TRP A 47 7.97 -4.38 -6.92
N PHE A 48 7.39 -5.58 -6.92
CA PHE A 48 7.95 -6.79 -6.34
C PHE A 48 7.69 -7.98 -7.25
N ASN A 49 8.64 -8.91 -7.27
CA ASN A 49 8.57 -10.12 -8.10
C ASN A 49 7.88 -11.29 -7.39
N THR A 50 7.60 -11.15 -6.09
CA THR A 50 6.86 -12.17 -5.34
C THR A 50 5.86 -11.51 -4.40
N LYS A 51 4.79 -12.26 -4.12
CA LYS A 51 3.73 -11.85 -3.20
C LYS A 51 4.28 -11.63 -1.80
N GLU A 52 5.14 -12.53 -1.33
CA GLU A 52 5.70 -12.50 0.02
C GLU A 52 6.56 -11.26 0.25
N GLN A 53 7.31 -10.82 -0.76
CA GLN A 53 8.06 -9.56 -0.70
C GLN A 53 7.13 -8.36 -0.58
N ALA A 54 6.07 -8.34 -1.39
CA ALA A 54 5.09 -7.27 -1.39
C ALA A 54 4.34 -7.18 -0.05
N GLU A 55 3.93 -8.33 0.51
CA GLU A 55 3.24 -8.42 1.80
C GLU A 55 4.13 -8.02 2.96
N ARG A 56 5.39 -8.49 3.02
CA ARG A 56 6.35 -8.07 4.05
C ARG A 56 6.56 -6.57 4.03
N PHE A 57 6.71 -6.00 2.83
CA PHE A 57 6.87 -4.56 2.68
C PHE A 57 5.61 -3.78 3.09
N ALA A 58 4.42 -4.26 2.69
CA ALA A 58 3.16 -3.65 3.08
C ALA A 58 2.95 -3.63 4.59
N ASN A 59 3.26 -4.74 5.27
CA ASN A 59 3.17 -4.83 6.73
C ASN A 59 4.10 -3.83 7.42
N GLY A 60 5.34 -3.67 6.93
CA GLY A 60 6.26 -2.64 7.42
C GLY A 60 5.69 -1.22 7.27
N LEU A 61 5.07 -0.91 6.12
CA LEU A 61 4.41 0.38 5.91
C LEU A 61 3.21 0.61 6.84
N ILE A 62 2.44 -0.44 7.13
CA ILE A 62 1.31 -0.37 8.07
C ILE A 62 1.83 -0.03 9.47
N GLU A 63 2.83 -0.76 9.95
CA GLU A 63 3.44 -0.50 11.26
C GLU A 63 4.01 0.93 11.37
N GLU A 64 4.68 1.42 10.33
CA GLU A 64 5.18 2.80 10.30
C GLU A 64 4.04 3.83 10.38
N CYS A 65 2.94 3.58 9.68
CA CYS A 65 1.77 4.46 9.71
C CYS A 65 1.12 4.47 11.11
N GLU A 66 1.02 3.30 11.76
CA GLU A 66 0.51 3.20 13.13
C GLU A 66 1.42 3.90 14.14
N LYS A 67 2.75 3.73 14.02
CA LYS A 67 3.74 4.43 14.86
C LYS A 67 3.61 5.94 14.71
N LYS A 68 3.48 6.46 13.49
CA LYS A 68 3.30 7.91 13.25
C LYS A 68 2.01 8.45 13.87
N LEU A 69 0.92 7.69 13.80
CA LEU A 69 -0.35 8.06 14.43
C LEU A 69 -0.25 8.11 15.96
N ARG A 70 0.46 7.17 16.60
CA ARG A 70 0.65 7.18 18.07
C ARG A 70 1.53 8.32 18.56
N VAL A 71 2.45 8.82 17.74
CA VAL A 71 3.38 9.90 18.11
C VAL A 71 2.75 11.29 17.89
N HIS A 72 1.80 11.42 16.96
CA HIS A 72 1.21 12.70 16.58
C HIS A 72 -0.29 12.85 16.94
N GLY A 73 -0.88 11.84 17.58
CA GLY A 73 -2.26 11.86 18.10
C GLY A 73 -2.25 12.03 19.61
#